data_AF-A0A925AUL1-F1
#
_entry.id   AF-A0A925AUL1-F1
#
_cell.length_a   1.000
_cell.length_b   1.000
_cell.length_c   1.000
_cell.angle_alpha   90.00
_cell.angle_beta   90.00
_cell.angle_gamma   90.00
#
_symmetry.space_group_name_H-M   'P 1'
#
loop_
_entity.id
_entity.type
_entity.pdbx_description
1 polymer ?
#
loop_
_entity_poly.entity_id
_entity_poly.type
_entity_poly.pdbx_seq_one_letter_code
_entity_poly.pdbx_strand_id
1 'polypeptide(L)'
;MGWRLVLSSLSLVSSAAAAFSLTEQTFQGRPAWVLENGILRVAVLKSGGHIAEVRQTTGEAHRDINPMRVPHYPTIDPHTYDDARDNSRYGDDPHRWLSSGYMGHLLCFPAYGPPSSPEEVAAGLGNHGEAPIVQWRKIGGGAHGDTITLRYTAELVKTQYRVERTVTMQRMLPWVRVEESIENLLPFDRPVQWMQHATFGPPFVEPGKSLLRISAKRGHRNAELPEGESPSERMMPAETPAGSYTALLMDSSREYQFFTLTHPQYPVTIGYLFPTSTNPWAADWQENRRAQQKPWDGKVIARGIEFGTSPYAEGLKSAVSRGTLFNTPTFRWIAARQTLRTEFIVFMSEKHVRNAQWVNQQVVIDTDP
;
A
#
# COMPACT_ATOMS: atom_id res chain seq x y z
N MET A 1 -10.31 -19.19 -24.10
CA MET A 1 -8.97 -18.59 -24.33
C MET A 1 -9.04 -17.14 -23.91
N GLY A 2 -8.24 -16.71 -22.93
CA GLY A 2 -8.18 -15.30 -22.53
C GLY A 2 -7.29 -14.48 -23.47
N TRP A 3 -7.38 -13.16 -23.36
CA TRP A 3 -6.57 -12.23 -24.16
C TRP A 3 -5.33 -11.79 -23.38
N ARG A 4 -4.17 -11.77 -24.04
CA ARG A 4 -2.94 -11.14 -23.52
C ARG A 4 -2.81 -9.75 -24.10
N LEU A 5 -2.73 -8.74 -23.26
CA LEU A 5 -2.80 -7.33 -23.64
C LEU A 5 -1.65 -6.56 -22.99
N VAL A 6 -1.04 -5.66 -23.76
CA VAL A 6 -0.24 -4.58 -23.17
C VAL A 6 -1.23 -3.50 -22.71
N LEU A 7 -1.12 -3.07 -21.45
CA LEU A 7 -1.88 -1.92 -20.96
C LEU A 7 -1.30 -0.64 -21.58
N SER A 8 -1.77 -0.33 -22.78
CA SER A 8 -1.59 0.96 -23.44
C SER A 8 -2.64 1.95 -22.96
N SER A 9 -2.65 3.15 -23.54
CA SER A 9 -3.67 4.16 -23.26
C SER A 9 -5.07 3.56 -23.25
N LEU A 10 -5.83 3.82 -22.18
CA LEU A 10 -7.26 3.55 -22.17
C LEU A 10 -7.86 4.31 -23.36
N SER A 11 -8.66 3.63 -24.18
CA SER A 11 -9.40 4.23 -25.30
C SER A 11 -10.48 5.18 -24.73
N LEU A 12 -10.05 6.31 -24.19
CA LEU A 12 -10.91 7.29 -23.56
C LEU A 12 -11.23 8.38 -24.57
N VAL A 13 -12.49 8.44 -24.98
CA VAL A 13 -13.06 9.61 -25.64
C VAL A 13 -13.27 10.66 -24.55
N SER A 14 -12.29 11.54 -24.33
CA SER A 14 -12.46 12.71 -23.47
C SER A 14 -12.47 13.99 -24.32
N SER A 15 -13.52 14.79 -24.16
CA SER A 15 -13.72 16.09 -24.81
C SER A 15 -13.10 17.27 -24.03
N ALA A 16 -12.51 17.02 -22.86
CA ALA A 16 -11.78 18.01 -22.08
C ALA A 16 -10.26 17.79 -22.22
N ALA A 17 -9.48 18.87 -22.23
CA ALA A 17 -8.02 18.77 -22.24
C ALA A 17 -7.55 17.93 -21.04
N ALA A 18 -6.96 16.76 -21.32
CA ALA A 18 -6.57 15.80 -20.30
C ALA A 18 -5.50 16.42 -19.38
N ALA A 19 -5.81 16.54 -18.08
CA ALA A 19 -4.93 17.20 -17.12
C ALA A 19 -3.57 16.49 -17.04
N PHE A 20 -2.49 17.23 -17.26
CA PHE A 20 -1.12 16.72 -17.17
C PHE A 20 -0.30 17.61 -16.26
N SER A 21 -0.28 17.30 -14.96
CA SER A 21 0.26 18.23 -13.96
C SER A 21 0.82 17.53 -12.71
N LEU A 22 1.71 18.24 -12.02
CA LEU A 22 2.07 17.99 -10.62
C LEU A 22 1.76 19.27 -9.84
N THR A 23 0.77 19.23 -8.95
CA THR A 23 0.30 20.38 -8.18
C THR A 23 0.28 20.09 -6.69
N GLU A 24 0.27 21.14 -5.87
CA GLU A 24 -0.01 21.00 -4.44
C GLU A 24 -1.48 21.31 -4.19
N GLN A 25 -2.17 20.43 -3.47
CA GLN A 25 -3.60 20.54 -3.16
C GLN A 25 -3.86 20.05 -1.73
N THR A 26 -5.13 20.12 -1.33
CA THR A 26 -5.62 19.45 -0.12
C THR A 26 -6.38 18.19 -0.52
N PHE A 27 -6.13 17.08 0.14
CA PHE A 27 -6.91 15.84 0.03
C PHE A 27 -7.45 15.46 1.41
N GLN A 28 -8.78 15.40 1.54
CA GLN A 28 -9.44 15.05 2.80
C GLN A 28 -8.95 15.89 4.00
N GLY A 29 -8.78 17.19 3.78
CA GLY A 29 -8.32 18.14 4.80
C GLY A 29 -6.81 18.16 5.04
N ARG A 30 -6.01 17.38 4.30
CA ARG A 30 -4.56 17.26 4.50
C ARG A 30 -3.76 17.72 3.28
N PRO A 31 -2.59 18.38 3.46
CA PRO A 31 -1.73 18.77 2.35
C PRO A 31 -1.26 17.56 1.54
N ALA A 32 -1.34 17.66 0.22
CA ALA A 32 -0.99 16.61 -0.72
C ALA A 32 -0.25 17.15 -1.95
N TRP A 33 0.58 16.31 -2.56
CA TRP A 33 1.01 16.45 -3.95
C TRP A 33 0.07 15.63 -4.82
N VAL A 34 -0.42 16.23 -5.91
CA VAL A 34 -1.37 15.61 -6.83
C VAL A 34 -0.72 15.52 -8.20
N LEU A 35 -0.67 14.31 -8.74
CA LEU A 35 -0.21 14.01 -10.09
C LEU A 35 -1.41 13.63 -10.95
N GLU A 36 -1.50 14.20 -12.15
CA GLU A 36 -2.52 13.87 -13.15
C GLU A 36 -1.82 13.63 -14.48
N ASN A 37 -2.02 12.50 -15.15
CA ASN A 37 -1.37 12.17 -16.43
C ASN A 37 -2.33 12.14 -17.64
N GLY A 38 -3.54 12.63 -17.44
CA GLY A 38 -4.62 12.69 -18.41
C GLY A 38 -5.68 11.60 -18.23
N ILE A 39 -5.33 10.47 -17.61
CA ILE A 39 -6.28 9.36 -17.38
C ILE A 39 -6.28 8.85 -15.94
N LEU A 40 -5.23 9.14 -15.17
CA LEU A 40 -5.11 8.83 -13.75
C LEU A 40 -4.89 10.10 -12.95
N ARG A 41 -5.48 10.13 -11.75
CA ARG A 41 -5.15 11.06 -10.67
C ARG A 41 -4.59 10.29 -9.48
N VAL A 42 -3.46 10.77 -8.96
CA VAL A 42 -2.77 10.22 -7.80
C VAL A 42 -2.56 11.32 -6.76
N ALA A 43 -2.98 11.08 -5.52
CA ALA A 43 -2.74 12.00 -4.40
C ALA A 43 -1.79 11.38 -3.38
N VAL A 44 -0.70 12.09 -3.08
CA VAL A 44 0.31 11.70 -2.10
C VAL A 44 0.31 12.69 -0.94
N LEU A 45 0.02 12.22 0.27
CA LEU A 45 -0.04 13.06 1.47
C LEU A 45 1.36 13.46 1.94
N LYS A 46 1.54 14.74 2.27
CA LYS A 46 2.86 15.25 2.72
C LYS A 46 3.27 14.73 4.09
N SER A 47 2.31 14.43 4.97
CA SER A 47 2.60 13.69 6.22
C SER A 47 2.25 12.22 6.07
N GLY A 48 3.15 11.35 6.53
CA GLY A 48 3.11 9.91 6.35
C GLY A 48 3.53 9.43 4.95
N GLY A 49 3.55 10.31 3.94
CA GLY A 49 3.97 9.95 2.58
C GLY A 49 2.99 9.01 1.87
N HIS A 50 1.76 8.91 2.38
CA HIS A 50 0.76 7.94 1.94
C HIS A 50 0.28 8.24 0.53
N ILE A 51 0.11 7.20 -0.29
CA ILE A 51 -0.63 7.31 -1.56
C ILE A 51 -2.10 7.14 -1.21
N ALA A 52 -2.81 8.26 -1.04
CA ALA A 52 -4.18 8.30 -0.54
C ALA A 52 -5.24 8.11 -1.64
N GLU A 53 -4.86 8.33 -2.90
CA GLU A 53 -5.73 8.12 -4.05
C GLU A 53 -4.93 7.60 -5.24
N VAL A 54 -5.49 6.62 -5.94
CA VAL A 54 -5.14 6.26 -7.32
C VAL A 54 -6.47 5.96 -8.01
N ARG A 55 -6.93 6.84 -8.89
CA ARG A 55 -8.21 6.68 -9.59
C ARG A 55 -8.13 7.09 -11.05
N GLN A 56 -9.08 6.63 -11.84
CA GLN A 56 -9.27 7.13 -13.21
C GLN A 56 -9.90 8.53 -13.20
N THR A 57 -9.76 9.22 -14.34
CA THR A 57 -10.35 10.54 -14.60
C THR A 57 -11.11 10.54 -15.92
N THR A 58 -12.05 9.60 -16.08
CA THR A 58 -12.89 9.45 -17.27
C THR A 58 -14.05 10.45 -17.31
N GLY A 59 -14.42 11.04 -16.17
CA GLY A 59 -15.61 11.87 -16.01
C GLY A 59 -16.87 11.07 -15.64
N GLU A 60 -16.77 9.75 -15.48
CA GLU A 60 -17.88 8.88 -15.06
C GLU A 60 -17.68 8.42 -13.61
N ALA A 61 -18.60 8.77 -12.71
CA ALA A 61 -18.44 8.50 -11.27
C ALA A 61 -18.19 7.03 -10.91
N HIS A 62 -18.76 6.07 -11.68
CA HIS A 62 -18.55 4.64 -11.46
C HIS A 62 -17.15 4.16 -11.87
N ARG A 63 -16.47 4.85 -12.80
CA ARG A 63 -15.10 4.57 -13.24
C ARG A 63 -14.06 5.35 -12.43
N ASP A 64 -14.43 6.56 -12.03
CA ASP A 64 -13.57 7.48 -11.30
C ASP A 64 -13.58 7.26 -9.77
N ILE A 65 -14.08 6.11 -9.31
CA ILE A 65 -14.02 5.74 -7.89
C ILE A 65 -12.56 5.64 -7.43
N ASN A 66 -12.25 6.17 -6.25
CA ASN A 66 -10.99 5.89 -5.56
C ASN A 66 -11.08 4.54 -4.83
N PRO A 67 -10.31 3.51 -5.22
CA PRO A 67 -10.30 2.23 -4.52
C PRO A 67 -9.68 2.31 -3.12
N MET A 68 -8.80 3.29 -2.90
CA MET A 68 -8.02 3.43 -1.68
C MET A 68 -8.91 3.79 -0.49
N ARG A 69 -8.54 3.30 0.70
CA ARG A 69 -9.27 3.59 1.93
C ARG A 69 -9.20 5.08 2.28
N VAL A 70 -10.36 5.72 2.30
CA VAL A 70 -10.58 6.99 2.99
C VAL A 70 -11.28 6.70 4.33
N PRO A 71 -10.71 7.09 5.48
CA PRO A 71 -11.32 6.84 6.78
C PRO A 71 -12.65 7.56 6.95
N HIS A 72 -13.57 6.96 7.71
CA HIS A 72 -14.88 7.55 8.04
C HIS A 72 -14.78 8.66 9.12
N TYR A 73 -13.62 8.80 9.73
CA TYR A 73 -13.29 9.83 10.71
C TYR A 73 -12.29 10.82 10.09
N PRO A 74 -12.23 12.06 10.56
CA PRO A 74 -11.29 13.01 9.98
C PRO A 74 -9.85 12.64 10.41
N THR A 75 -8.88 12.85 9.54
CA THR A 75 -7.46 12.62 9.85
C THR A 75 -6.74 13.94 10.08
N ILE A 76 -5.58 13.87 10.72
CA ILE A 76 -4.64 14.97 10.88
C ILE A 76 -3.30 14.57 10.25
N ASP A 77 -2.35 15.49 10.22
CA ASP A 77 -0.98 15.15 9.90
C ASP A 77 -0.32 14.47 11.11
N PRO A 78 0.03 13.18 11.04
CA PRO A 78 0.46 12.40 12.20
C PRO A 78 1.74 12.95 12.87
N HIS A 79 2.57 13.71 12.13
CA HIS A 79 3.77 14.33 12.70
C HIS A 79 3.46 15.51 13.64
N THR A 80 2.21 16.02 13.64
CA THR A 80 1.76 17.09 14.54
C THR A 80 0.93 16.57 15.71
N TYR A 81 0.83 15.24 15.88
CA TYR A 81 0.04 14.61 16.92
C TYR A 81 0.47 15.09 18.31
N ASP A 82 -0.51 15.39 19.16
CA ASP A 82 -0.31 15.78 20.55
C ASP A 82 -1.22 14.93 21.45
N ASP A 83 -0.62 14.20 22.40
CA ASP A 83 -1.34 13.23 23.23
C ASP A 83 -2.48 13.90 24.04
N ALA A 84 -2.27 15.11 24.57
CA ALA A 84 -3.29 15.81 25.35
C ALA A 84 -4.50 16.24 24.50
N ARG A 85 -4.24 16.68 23.27
CA ARG A 85 -5.28 17.11 22.33
C ARG A 85 -5.99 15.94 21.65
N ASP A 86 -5.24 14.92 21.23
CA ASP A 86 -5.66 14.00 20.18
C ASP A 86 -6.04 12.59 20.69
N ASN A 87 -5.60 12.18 21.89
CA ASN A 87 -5.90 10.85 22.44
C ASN A 87 -7.41 10.58 22.55
N SER A 88 -8.18 11.62 22.90
CA SER A 88 -9.65 11.52 23.01
C SER A 88 -10.33 11.03 21.72
N ARG A 89 -9.69 11.26 20.57
CA ARG A 89 -10.19 10.93 19.25
C ARG A 89 -9.57 9.67 18.66
N TYR A 90 -8.25 9.48 18.83
CA TYR A 90 -7.52 8.41 18.16
C TYR A 90 -7.15 7.22 19.06
N GLY A 91 -7.46 7.31 20.36
CA GLY A 91 -7.05 6.33 21.37
C GLY A 91 -5.72 6.70 22.02
N ASP A 92 -5.33 5.92 23.03
CA ASP A 92 -4.10 6.06 23.82
C ASP A 92 -3.14 4.87 23.65
N ASP A 93 -3.48 3.91 22.79
CA ASP A 93 -2.63 2.77 22.45
C ASP A 93 -1.61 3.14 21.33
N PRO A 94 -0.57 2.33 21.08
CA PRO A 94 0.49 2.66 20.09
C PRO A 94 0.00 2.79 18.64
N HIS A 95 -1.20 2.32 18.31
CA HIS A 95 -1.80 2.48 17.00
C HIS A 95 -2.34 3.91 16.78
N ARG A 96 -2.53 4.72 17.83
CA ARG A 96 -3.13 6.06 17.76
C ARG A 96 -2.44 6.99 16.76
N TRP A 97 -1.10 6.98 16.70
CA TRP A 97 -0.33 7.85 15.80
C TRP A 97 -0.58 7.48 14.35
N LEU A 98 -0.57 6.19 14.02
CA LEU A 98 -0.92 5.69 12.70
C LEU A 98 -2.38 6.03 12.37
N SER A 99 -3.32 5.67 13.25
CA SER A 99 -4.75 5.96 13.10
C SER A 99 -5.04 7.43 12.83
N SER A 100 -4.25 8.34 13.39
CA SER A 100 -4.44 9.78 13.18
C SER A 100 -4.28 10.23 11.73
N GLY A 101 -3.47 9.50 10.94
CA GLY A 101 -3.15 9.82 9.55
C GLY A 101 -3.39 8.71 8.53
N TYR A 102 -3.90 7.55 8.95
CA TYR A 102 -4.00 6.36 8.11
C TYR A 102 -5.00 6.53 6.96
N MET A 103 -4.50 6.52 5.72
CA MET A 103 -5.28 6.67 4.49
C MET A 103 -4.56 6.02 3.30
N GLY A 104 -5.27 5.24 2.49
CA GLY A 104 -4.72 4.56 1.32
C GLY A 104 -3.53 3.65 1.60
N HIS A 105 -2.44 3.83 0.84
CA HIS A 105 -1.22 3.03 0.89
C HIS A 105 -0.13 3.72 1.70
N LEU A 106 0.37 3.05 2.74
CA LEU A 106 1.48 3.51 3.57
C LEU A 106 2.72 2.60 3.53
N LEU A 107 3.88 3.16 3.90
CA LEU A 107 5.12 2.41 4.13
C LEU A 107 5.20 2.00 5.60
N CYS A 108 5.30 0.70 5.86
CA CYS A 108 5.66 0.19 7.18
C CYS A 108 7.18 0.02 7.24
N PHE A 109 7.85 0.87 8.00
CA PHE A 109 9.31 0.83 8.14
C PHE A 109 9.79 1.57 9.40
N PRO A 110 10.80 1.04 10.14
CA PRO A 110 11.54 -0.22 9.94
C PRO A 110 10.88 -1.46 10.56
N ALA A 111 9.63 -1.34 10.99
CA ALA A 111 8.90 -2.41 11.66
C ALA A 111 7.53 -2.60 11.02
N TYR A 112 6.99 -3.81 11.13
CA TYR A 112 5.66 -4.16 10.64
C TYR A 112 4.88 -4.88 11.74
N GLY A 113 3.96 -4.14 12.36
CA GLY A 113 3.21 -4.57 13.54
C GLY A 113 3.41 -3.59 14.69
N PRO A 114 3.07 -3.97 15.93
CA PRO A 114 3.26 -3.12 17.10
C PRO A 114 4.75 -2.96 17.47
N PRO A 115 5.08 -1.93 18.27
CA PRO A 115 6.36 -1.85 18.97
C PRO A 115 6.58 -3.07 19.87
N SER A 116 7.85 -3.38 20.15
CA SER A 116 8.25 -4.56 20.91
C SER A 116 8.32 -4.35 22.42
N SER A 117 8.33 -3.09 22.89
CA SER A 117 8.47 -2.74 24.31
C SER A 117 7.76 -1.43 24.65
N PRO A 118 7.38 -1.22 25.93
CA PRO A 118 6.88 0.07 26.41
C PRO A 118 7.86 1.23 26.20
N GLU A 119 9.17 0.98 26.22
CA GLU A 119 10.18 2.00 25.99
C GLU A 119 10.17 2.52 24.54
N GLU A 120 9.92 1.64 23.56
CA GLU A 120 9.72 2.07 22.17
C GLU A 120 8.45 2.92 22.01
N VAL A 121 7.38 2.55 22.73
CA VAL A 121 6.15 3.36 22.76
C VAL A 121 6.42 4.72 23.40
N ALA A 122 7.14 4.76 24.53
CA ALA A 122 7.53 6.01 25.20
C ALA A 122 8.44 6.90 24.33
N ALA A 123 9.23 6.29 23.43
CA ALA A 123 10.00 7.00 22.42
C ALA A 123 9.15 7.52 21.24
N GLY A 124 7.84 7.27 21.22
CA GLY A 124 6.92 7.70 20.16
C GLY A 124 7.03 6.86 18.89
N LEU A 125 7.38 5.56 19.02
CA LEU A 125 7.24 4.58 17.96
C LEU A 125 5.88 3.90 18.08
N GLY A 126 5.10 3.96 17.01
CA GLY A 126 3.79 3.32 16.92
C GLY A 126 3.79 2.06 16.08
N ASN A 127 2.59 1.58 15.79
CA ASN A 127 2.42 0.49 14.83
C ASN A 127 3.02 0.85 13.46
N HIS A 128 3.69 -0.13 12.84
CA HIS A 128 4.30 -0.04 11.52
C HIS A 128 5.51 0.90 11.40
N GLY A 129 6.13 1.24 12.54
CA GLY A 129 7.38 1.99 12.57
C GLY A 129 7.18 3.50 12.41
N GLU A 130 8.21 4.17 11.94
CA GLU A 130 8.31 5.63 11.95
C GLU A 130 7.87 6.27 10.62
N ALA A 131 8.13 5.60 9.49
CA ALA A 131 7.82 6.11 8.15
C ALA A 131 6.37 6.62 7.94
N PRO A 132 5.31 5.96 8.45
CA PRO A 132 3.94 6.38 8.16
C PRO A 132 3.47 7.57 9.03
N ILE A 133 4.27 8.00 10.01
CA ILE A 133 3.87 9.04 10.97
C ILE A 133 4.73 10.30 10.92
N VAL A 134 5.77 10.35 10.09
CA VAL A 134 6.64 11.54 9.94
C VAL A 134 6.24 12.41 8.75
N GLN A 135 6.76 13.63 8.72
CA GLN A 135 6.63 14.51 7.56
C GLN A 135 7.56 14.06 6.44
N TRP A 136 7.03 14.02 5.22
CA TRP A 136 7.80 13.86 4.00
C TRP A 136 7.95 15.21 3.29
N ARG A 137 9.04 15.38 2.56
CA ARG A 137 9.40 16.63 1.87
C ARG A 137 9.70 16.36 0.41
N LYS A 138 9.18 17.21 -0.47
CA LYS A 138 9.51 17.17 -1.90
C LYS A 138 10.98 17.58 -2.08
N ILE A 139 11.73 16.75 -2.80
CA ILE A 139 13.13 17.00 -3.16
C ILE A 139 13.31 17.21 -4.67
N GLY A 140 12.27 16.96 -5.47
CA GLY A 140 12.32 17.24 -6.90
C GLY A 140 11.09 16.73 -7.65
N GLY A 141 11.14 16.88 -8.97
CA GLY A 141 10.09 16.43 -9.87
C GLY A 141 9.20 17.53 -10.41
N GLY A 142 8.52 17.20 -11.51
CA GLY A 142 7.70 18.07 -12.33
C GLY A 142 7.23 17.32 -13.56
N ALA A 143 6.51 18.00 -14.44
CA ALA A 143 6.17 17.52 -15.77
C ALA A 143 7.32 17.86 -16.74
N HIS A 144 7.84 16.88 -17.47
CA HIS A 144 8.83 17.05 -18.52
C HIS A 144 8.54 16.12 -19.69
N GLY A 145 8.23 16.68 -20.86
CA GLY A 145 7.73 15.92 -22.00
C GLY A 145 6.45 15.15 -21.63
N ASP A 146 6.50 13.84 -21.81
CA ASP A 146 5.40 12.91 -21.50
C ASP A 146 5.53 12.24 -20.13
N THR A 147 6.46 12.69 -19.28
CA THR A 147 6.67 12.13 -17.95
C THR A 147 6.34 13.15 -16.86
N ILE A 148 5.64 12.69 -15.82
CA ILE A 148 5.49 13.40 -14.55
C ILE A 148 6.23 12.60 -13.49
N THR A 149 7.09 13.28 -12.74
CA THR A 149 7.81 12.68 -11.63
C THR A 149 7.59 13.49 -10.36
N LEU A 150 7.39 12.83 -9.23
CA LEU A 150 7.47 13.40 -7.88
C LEU A 150 8.56 12.66 -7.11
N ARG A 151 9.59 13.38 -6.66
CA ARG A 151 10.62 12.85 -5.77
C ARG A 151 10.45 13.46 -4.38
N TYR A 152 10.36 12.63 -3.35
CA TYR A 152 10.14 13.06 -1.98
C TYR A 152 10.86 12.15 -0.98
N THR A 153 11.22 12.70 0.18
CA THR A 153 12.05 12.06 1.19
C THR A 153 11.47 12.20 2.59
N ALA A 154 11.80 11.28 3.49
CA ALA A 154 11.57 11.38 4.91
C ALA A 154 12.82 10.98 5.70
N GLU A 155 13.15 11.80 6.71
CA GLU A 155 14.15 11.49 7.72
C GLU A 155 13.44 10.77 8.88
N LEU A 156 13.83 9.52 9.15
CA LEU A 156 13.30 8.73 10.25
C LEU A 156 14.24 8.92 11.44
N VAL A 157 14.04 10.04 12.16
CA VAL A 157 14.96 10.53 13.18
C VAL A 157 15.09 9.56 14.35
N LYS A 158 14.00 8.92 14.79
CA LYS A 158 14.05 7.99 15.93
C LYS A 158 14.80 6.70 15.57
N THR A 159 14.58 6.22 14.35
CA THR A 159 15.10 4.93 13.91
C THR A 159 16.41 5.02 13.13
N GLN A 160 16.84 6.23 12.78
CA GLN A 160 18.08 6.57 12.08
C GLN A 160 18.16 5.98 10.67
N TYR A 161 17.13 6.25 9.88
CA TYR A 161 17.08 5.93 8.46
C TYR A 161 16.66 7.15 7.63
N ARG A 162 17.01 7.13 6.34
CA ARG A 162 16.45 8.04 5.33
C ARG A 162 15.69 7.23 4.29
N VAL A 163 14.48 7.66 3.96
CA VAL A 163 13.67 7.06 2.89
C VAL A 163 13.52 8.06 1.76
N GLU A 164 13.77 7.65 0.53
CA GLU A 164 13.39 8.41 -0.67
C GLU A 164 12.42 7.61 -1.51
N ARG A 165 11.44 8.31 -2.08
CA ARG A 165 10.47 7.74 -3.01
C ARG A 165 10.33 8.60 -4.25
N THR A 166 10.26 7.94 -5.40
CA THR A 166 10.01 8.55 -6.70
C THR A 166 8.74 7.96 -7.30
N VAL A 167 7.73 8.79 -7.53
CA VAL A 167 6.49 8.42 -8.22
C VAL A 167 6.57 8.94 -9.64
N THR A 168 6.44 8.05 -10.62
CA THR A 168 6.55 8.36 -12.04
C THR A 168 5.28 7.93 -12.78
N MET A 169 4.72 8.86 -13.56
CA MET A 169 3.56 8.63 -14.42
C MET A 169 3.91 9.07 -15.84
N GLN A 170 3.58 8.24 -16.83
CA GLN A 170 3.67 8.61 -18.23
C GLN A 170 2.32 9.13 -18.72
N ARG A 171 2.33 10.06 -19.67
CA ARG A 171 1.13 10.61 -20.30
C ARG A 171 0.25 9.48 -20.83
N MET A 172 -1.03 9.52 -20.47
CA MET A 172 -2.06 8.58 -20.92
C MET A 172 -1.75 7.10 -20.65
N LEU A 173 -0.77 6.72 -19.80
CA LEU A 173 -0.57 5.33 -19.41
C LEU A 173 -1.34 4.99 -18.13
N PRO A 174 -2.01 3.83 -18.06
CA PRO A 174 -2.92 3.50 -16.96
C PRO A 174 -2.17 2.89 -15.77
N TRP A 175 -0.92 3.31 -15.55
CA TRP A 175 -0.09 2.81 -14.48
C TRP A 175 0.86 3.90 -13.93
N VAL A 176 1.28 3.68 -12.69
CA VAL A 176 2.14 4.53 -11.88
C VAL A 176 3.28 3.66 -11.40
N ARG A 177 4.52 4.07 -11.64
CA ARG A 177 5.71 3.39 -11.11
C ARG A 177 6.19 4.11 -9.85
N VAL A 178 6.46 3.36 -8.80
CA VAL A 178 6.99 3.88 -7.53
C VAL A 178 8.31 3.20 -7.24
N GLU A 179 9.38 3.98 -7.21
CA GLU A 179 10.72 3.54 -6.82
C GLU A 179 11.02 4.04 -5.41
N GLU A 180 11.60 3.19 -4.56
CA GLU A 180 11.89 3.53 -3.18
C GLU A 180 13.31 3.10 -2.80
N SER A 181 13.98 3.95 -2.02
CA SER A 181 15.29 3.64 -1.45
C SER A 181 15.32 3.96 0.03
N ILE A 182 16.02 3.13 0.79
CA ILE A 182 16.18 3.29 2.23
C ILE A 182 17.65 3.19 2.59
N GLU A 183 18.17 4.21 3.27
CA GLU A 183 19.54 4.30 3.77
C GLU A 183 19.57 4.09 5.29
N ASN A 184 20.44 3.20 5.76
CA ASN A 184 20.81 3.08 7.16
C ASN A 184 21.81 4.19 7.54
N LEU A 185 21.43 5.12 8.42
CA LEU A 185 22.30 6.23 8.81
C LEU A 185 23.30 5.86 9.91
N LEU A 186 23.33 4.60 10.37
CA LEU A 186 24.23 4.13 11.41
C LEU A 186 25.40 3.31 10.83
N PRO A 187 26.53 3.25 11.56
CA PRO A 187 27.73 2.52 11.13
C PRO A 187 27.68 1.01 11.50
N PHE A 188 26.49 0.43 11.68
CA PHE A 188 26.33 -0.99 12.02
C PHE A 188 25.06 -1.58 11.40
N ASP A 189 25.07 -2.89 11.22
CA ASP A 189 24.01 -3.68 10.60
C ASP A 189 22.80 -3.84 11.52
N ARG A 190 21.59 -3.82 10.96
CA ARG A 190 20.35 -3.96 11.74
C ARG A 190 19.29 -4.75 10.97
N PRO A 191 18.44 -5.53 11.67
CA PRO A 191 17.28 -6.13 11.04
C PRO A 191 16.21 -5.06 10.81
N VAL A 192 15.44 -5.21 9.74
CA VAL A 192 14.33 -4.36 9.37
C VAL A 192 13.18 -5.20 8.80
N GLN A 193 11.97 -4.67 8.92
CA GLN A 193 10.85 -5.05 8.10
C GLN A 193 10.54 -3.89 7.15
N TRP A 194 10.42 -4.19 5.87
CA TRP A 194 10.06 -3.23 4.83
C TRP A 194 8.81 -3.76 4.14
N MET A 195 7.66 -3.19 4.49
CA MET A 195 6.37 -3.59 3.95
C MET A 195 5.66 -2.39 3.32
N GLN A 196 5.02 -2.62 2.19
CA GLN A 196 4.03 -1.75 1.59
C GLN A 196 2.65 -2.20 2.07
N HIS A 197 1.88 -1.31 2.66
CA HIS A 197 0.56 -1.62 3.19
C HIS A 197 -0.49 -0.88 2.36
N ALA A 198 -0.89 -1.48 1.23
CA ALA A 198 -1.90 -0.94 0.33
C ALA A 198 -3.30 -1.25 0.86
N THR A 199 -4.01 -0.22 1.33
CA THR A 199 -5.33 -0.40 1.97
C THR A 199 -6.44 0.21 1.15
N PHE A 200 -7.46 -0.61 0.93
CA PHE A 200 -8.64 -0.33 0.12
C PHE A 200 -9.87 -0.28 1.03
N GLY A 201 -10.88 0.50 0.62
CA GLY A 201 -12.07 0.72 1.43
C GLY A 201 -13.33 0.98 0.62
N PRO A 202 -14.48 1.16 1.29
CA PRO A 202 -15.72 1.52 0.62
C PRO A 202 -15.61 2.82 -0.19
N PRO A 203 -16.37 2.94 -1.29
CA PRO A 203 -17.35 1.96 -1.75
C PRO A 203 -16.75 0.82 -2.61
N PHE A 204 -15.47 0.86 -2.95
CA PHE A 204 -14.83 -0.16 -3.80
C PHE A 204 -14.64 -1.52 -3.10
N VAL A 205 -14.26 -1.48 -1.83
CA VAL A 205 -14.22 -2.67 -0.97
C VAL A 205 -15.57 -2.87 -0.30
N GLU A 206 -16.21 -4.00 -0.62
CA GLU A 206 -17.48 -4.43 -0.08
C GLU A 206 -17.42 -5.93 0.31
N PRO A 207 -17.74 -6.26 1.58
CA PRO A 207 -17.91 -7.64 2.04
C PRO A 207 -18.84 -8.45 1.12
N GLY A 208 -18.44 -9.67 0.75
CA GLY A 208 -19.20 -10.55 -0.15
C GLY A 208 -19.09 -10.21 -1.64
N LYS A 209 -18.42 -9.13 -2.03
CA LYS A 209 -18.31 -8.71 -3.44
C LYS A 209 -16.88 -8.46 -3.92
N SER A 210 -15.99 -7.97 -3.05
CA SER A 210 -14.62 -7.66 -3.46
C SER A 210 -13.75 -8.90 -3.56
N LEU A 211 -13.23 -9.15 -4.76
CA LEU A 211 -12.38 -10.29 -5.07
C LEU A 211 -10.91 -9.87 -5.15
N LEU A 212 -10.06 -10.59 -4.43
CA LEU A 212 -8.60 -10.53 -4.59
C LEU A 212 -8.15 -11.67 -5.49
N ARG A 213 -7.31 -11.36 -6.48
CA ARG A 213 -6.44 -12.34 -7.14
C ARG A 213 -4.99 -11.97 -6.87
N ILE A 214 -4.15 -12.94 -6.58
CA ILE A 214 -2.76 -12.72 -6.18
C ILE A 214 -1.89 -13.90 -6.61
N SER A 215 -0.62 -13.65 -6.95
CA SER A 215 0.34 -14.69 -7.35
C SER A 215 0.87 -15.55 -6.19
N ALA A 216 0.13 -15.67 -5.09
CA ALA A 216 0.51 -16.48 -3.95
C ALA A 216 0.40 -17.98 -4.24
N LYS A 217 1.32 -18.78 -3.71
CA LYS A 217 1.30 -20.25 -3.81
C LYS A 217 0.91 -20.95 -2.51
N ARG A 218 1.13 -20.31 -1.37
CA ARG A 218 0.79 -20.85 -0.05
C ARG A 218 0.18 -19.76 0.81
N GLY A 219 -0.70 -20.14 1.72
CA GLY A 219 -1.21 -19.25 2.75
C GLY A 219 -1.11 -19.87 4.15
N HIS A 220 -1.09 -19.02 5.16
CA HIS A 220 -1.03 -19.44 6.57
C HIS A 220 -1.80 -18.47 7.48
N ARG A 221 -2.75 -19.02 8.26
CA ARG A 221 -3.57 -18.31 9.27
C ARG A 221 -3.49 -19.09 10.59
N ASN A 222 -2.45 -18.84 11.40
CA ASN A 222 -2.10 -19.62 12.62
C ASN A 222 -1.84 -21.13 12.39
N ALA A 223 -2.28 -21.69 11.27
CA ALA A 223 -1.96 -22.98 10.67
C ALA A 223 -2.04 -22.84 9.12
N GLU A 224 -1.80 -23.91 8.37
CA GLU A 224 -2.05 -23.93 6.92
C GLU A 224 -3.51 -23.55 6.60
N LEU A 225 -3.73 -23.04 5.39
CA LEU A 225 -5.09 -22.72 4.95
C LEU A 225 -6.00 -23.96 5.00
N PRO A 226 -7.28 -23.81 5.38
CA PRO A 226 -8.24 -24.89 5.30
C PRO A 226 -8.32 -25.49 3.89
N GLU A 227 -8.65 -26.78 3.81
CA GLU A 227 -8.86 -27.46 2.54
C GLU A 227 -9.92 -26.72 1.69
N GLY A 228 -9.60 -26.46 0.42
CA GLY A 228 -10.46 -25.70 -0.50
C GLY A 228 -10.28 -24.18 -0.45
N GLU A 229 -9.59 -23.60 0.54
CA GLU A 229 -9.24 -22.17 0.51
C GLU A 229 -8.06 -21.92 -0.45
N SER A 230 -8.30 -21.12 -1.49
CA SER A 230 -7.25 -20.73 -2.43
C SER A 230 -6.33 -19.65 -1.84
N PRO A 231 -4.99 -19.79 -1.93
CA PRO A 231 -4.08 -18.69 -1.60
C PRO A 231 -4.11 -17.58 -2.67
N SER A 232 -4.52 -17.89 -3.90
CA SER A 232 -4.37 -17.01 -5.07
C SER A 232 -5.66 -16.31 -5.51
N GLU A 233 -6.82 -16.73 -5.02
CA GLU A 233 -8.10 -16.09 -5.32
C GLU A 233 -9.00 -16.09 -4.08
N ARG A 234 -9.38 -14.91 -3.58
CA ARG A 234 -9.95 -14.74 -2.24
C ARG A 234 -11.06 -13.70 -2.23
N MET A 235 -12.32 -14.14 -2.10
CA MET A 235 -13.46 -13.26 -1.85
C MET A 235 -13.38 -12.68 -0.44
N MET A 236 -13.71 -11.40 -0.28
CA MET A 236 -13.90 -10.83 1.06
C MET A 236 -15.18 -11.44 1.68
N PRO A 237 -15.12 -12.05 2.88
CA PRO A 237 -16.28 -12.67 3.51
C PRO A 237 -17.39 -11.65 3.78
N ALA A 238 -18.65 -12.08 3.76
CA ALA A 238 -19.82 -11.21 3.96
C ALA A 238 -20.18 -11.03 5.44
N GLU A 239 -19.71 -11.92 6.30
CA GLU A 239 -20.01 -11.99 7.72
C GLU A 239 -19.57 -10.72 8.45
N THR A 240 -20.39 -10.24 9.38
CA THR A 240 -20.12 -9.05 10.20
C THR A 240 -20.61 -9.25 11.63
N PRO A 241 -19.86 -8.85 12.67
CA PRO A 241 -18.49 -8.36 12.60
C PRO A 241 -17.50 -9.48 12.25
N ALA A 242 -16.50 -9.18 11.42
CA ALA A 242 -15.46 -10.13 11.05
C ALA A 242 -14.12 -9.43 10.82
N GLY A 243 -13.05 -10.20 10.96
CA GLY A 243 -11.71 -9.76 10.58
C GLY A 243 -10.82 -10.96 10.36
N SER A 244 -9.91 -10.85 9.41
CA SER A 244 -8.98 -11.93 9.11
C SER A 244 -7.61 -11.38 8.75
N TYR A 245 -6.59 -12.22 8.95
CA TYR A 245 -5.24 -11.94 8.52
C TYR A 245 -4.66 -13.25 7.98
N THR A 246 -4.24 -13.25 6.72
CA THR A 246 -3.66 -14.42 6.08
C THR A 246 -2.30 -14.05 5.51
N ALA A 247 -1.24 -14.67 6.01
CA ALA A 247 0.08 -14.54 5.41
C ALA A 247 0.12 -15.38 4.13
N LEU A 248 0.67 -14.82 3.05
CA LEU A 248 0.72 -15.41 1.73
C LEU A 248 2.17 -15.45 1.24
N LEU A 249 2.67 -16.64 0.94
CA LEU A 249 3.97 -16.81 0.29
C LEU A 249 3.81 -16.67 -1.22
N MET A 250 4.57 -15.75 -1.80
CA MET A 250 4.56 -15.45 -3.22
C MET A 250 5.20 -16.57 -4.07
N ASP A 251 4.83 -16.65 -5.36
CA ASP A 251 5.40 -17.64 -6.29
C ASP A 251 6.85 -17.30 -6.66
N SER A 252 7.82 -17.97 -6.04
CA SER A 252 9.25 -17.72 -6.28
C SER A 252 9.72 -17.97 -7.71
N SER A 253 8.92 -18.65 -8.55
CA SER A 253 9.25 -18.84 -9.98
C SER A 253 9.02 -17.59 -10.84
N ARG A 254 8.35 -16.56 -10.30
CA ARG A 254 8.08 -15.30 -11.00
C ARG A 254 9.15 -14.26 -10.72
N GLU A 255 9.44 -13.42 -11.71
CA GLU A 255 10.27 -12.23 -11.53
C GLU A 255 9.50 -11.11 -10.78
N TYR A 256 8.26 -10.85 -11.21
CA TYR A 256 7.31 -9.97 -10.54
C TYR A 256 6.08 -10.73 -10.06
N GLN A 257 5.71 -10.43 -8.82
CA GLN A 257 4.44 -10.81 -8.22
C GLN A 257 3.37 -9.81 -8.60
N PHE A 258 2.11 -10.22 -8.52
CA PHE A 258 0.99 -9.33 -8.71
C PHE A 258 -0.12 -9.60 -7.71
N PHE A 259 -0.91 -8.58 -7.46
CA PHE A 259 -2.29 -8.78 -7.03
C PHE A 259 -3.21 -7.82 -7.76
N THR A 260 -4.50 -8.16 -7.79
CA THR A 260 -5.57 -7.31 -8.32
C THR A 260 -6.78 -7.41 -7.40
N LEU A 261 -7.44 -6.27 -7.21
CA LEU A 261 -8.75 -6.21 -6.57
C LEU A 261 -9.80 -5.78 -7.59
N THR A 262 -10.95 -6.43 -7.54
CA THR A 262 -12.09 -6.14 -8.40
C THR A 262 -13.38 -6.08 -7.59
N HIS A 263 -14.35 -5.34 -8.11
CA HIS A 263 -15.71 -5.29 -7.59
C HIS A 263 -16.71 -5.47 -8.74
N PRO A 264 -17.75 -6.31 -8.59
CA PRO A 264 -18.66 -6.63 -9.70
C PRO A 264 -19.49 -5.44 -10.23
N GLN A 265 -19.64 -4.38 -9.44
CA GLN A 265 -20.44 -3.20 -9.81
C GLN A 265 -19.60 -2.02 -10.31
N TYR A 266 -18.27 -2.08 -10.19
CA TYR A 266 -17.38 -1.03 -10.66
C TYR A 266 -16.55 -1.58 -11.82
N PRO A 267 -16.55 -0.94 -13.01
CA PRO A 267 -15.74 -1.34 -14.15
C PRO A 267 -14.26 -0.96 -13.95
N VAL A 268 -13.71 -1.29 -12.78
CA VAL A 268 -12.38 -0.90 -12.33
C VAL A 268 -11.72 -2.09 -11.63
N THR A 269 -10.56 -2.47 -12.14
CA THR A 269 -9.59 -3.33 -11.50
C THR A 269 -8.40 -2.45 -11.10
N ILE A 270 -8.06 -2.46 -9.81
CA ILE A 270 -6.77 -1.93 -9.35
C ILE A 270 -5.81 -3.10 -9.17
N GLY A 271 -4.62 -2.97 -9.72
CA GLY A 271 -3.59 -4.00 -9.68
C GLY A 271 -2.24 -3.47 -9.28
N TYR A 272 -1.43 -4.36 -8.73
CA TYR A 272 -0.07 -4.08 -8.27
C TYR A 272 0.89 -5.09 -8.87
N LEU A 273 2.09 -4.64 -9.18
CA LEU A 273 3.23 -5.47 -9.54
C LEU A 273 4.41 -5.10 -8.65
N PHE A 274 5.13 -6.10 -8.13
CA PHE A 274 6.30 -5.88 -7.29
C PHE A 274 7.31 -7.02 -7.44
N PRO A 275 8.61 -6.75 -7.37
CA PRO A 275 9.64 -7.76 -7.62
C PRO A 275 9.71 -8.78 -6.48
N THR A 276 9.81 -10.05 -6.86
CA THR A 276 9.86 -11.19 -5.93
C THR A 276 11.08 -11.12 -5.02
N SER A 277 12.22 -10.67 -5.55
CA SER A 277 13.53 -10.67 -4.88
C SER A 277 13.60 -9.78 -3.64
N THR A 278 12.70 -8.81 -3.52
CA THR A 278 12.59 -7.92 -2.35
C THR A 278 11.28 -8.07 -1.59
N ASN A 279 10.29 -8.78 -2.15
CA ASN A 279 8.95 -8.93 -1.58
C ASN A 279 8.44 -10.38 -1.68
N PRO A 280 9.01 -11.33 -0.91
CA PRO A 280 8.57 -12.72 -0.96
C PRO A 280 7.23 -12.97 -0.26
N TRP A 281 6.73 -12.00 0.52
CA TRP A 281 5.49 -12.11 1.28
C TRP A 281 4.45 -11.10 0.84
N ALA A 282 3.18 -11.49 0.98
CA ALA A 282 2.06 -10.58 1.11
C ALA A 282 1.18 -11.01 2.29
N ALA A 283 0.35 -10.11 2.80
CA ALA A 283 -0.72 -10.43 3.72
C ALA A 283 -2.05 -9.91 3.17
N ASP A 284 -3.10 -10.73 3.32
CA ASP A 284 -4.49 -10.35 3.09
C ASP A 284 -5.11 -10.06 4.47
N TRP A 285 -5.09 -8.78 4.85
CA TRP A 285 -5.74 -8.26 6.05
C TRP A 285 -7.13 -7.76 5.71
N GLN A 286 -8.12 -8.17 6.49
CA GLN A 286 -9.52 -7.82 6.30
C GLN A 286 -10.12 -7.33 7.61
N GLU A 287 -10.82 -6.22 7.54
CA GLU A 287 -11.58 -5.64 8.64
C GLU A 287 -13.01 -5.39 8.16
N ASN A 288 -13.97 -5.97 8.87
CA ASN A 288 -15.39 -5.77 8.64
C ASN A 288 -16.09 -5.50 9.98
N ARG A 289 -16.04 -4.25 10.43
CA ARG A 289 -16.77 -3.71 11.59
C ARG A 289 -16.48 -4.44 12.92
N ARG A 290 -15.35 -5.13 13.01
CA ARG A 290 -14.90 -5.90 14.16
C ARG A 290 -14.22 -5.01 15.20
N ALA A 291 -13.26 -4.20 14.78
CA ALA A 291 -12.45 -3.42 15.70
C ALA A 291 -13.25 -2.26 16.34
N GLN A 292 -13.29 -2.27 17.68
CA GLN A 292 -14.10 -1.35 18.49
C GLN A 292 -13.27 -0.19 19.07
N GLN A 293 -11.95 -0.29 19.06
CA GLN A 293 -11.06 0.74 19.57
C GLN A 293 -11.20 2.03 18.75
N LYS A 294 -10.92 3.17 19.37
CA LYS A 294 -10.89 4.45 18.66
C LYS A 294 -9.77 4.46 17.61
N PRO A 295 -9.94 5.21 16.51
CA PRO A 295 -11.15 5.88 16.02
C PRO A 295 -12.04 4.95 15.16
N TRP A 296 -11.95 3.63 15.32
CA TRP A 296 -12.59 2.68 14.40
C TRP A 296 -14.05 2.44 14.75
N ASP A 297 -14.38 2.45 16.04
CA ASP A 297 -15.73 2.46 16.60
C ASP A 297 -16.70 1.44 15.95
N GLY A 298 -16.20 0.27 15.55
CA GLY A 298 -17.01 -0.76 14.88
C GLY A 298 -17.53 -0.37 13.49
N LYS A 299 -16.98 0.68 12.86
CA LYS A 299 -17.47 1.23 11.58
C LYS A 299 -16.57 0.93 10.39
N VAL A 300 -15.34 0.47 10.62
CA VAL A 300 -14.35 0.28 9.56
C VAL A 300 -14.71 -0.92 8.70
N ILE A 301 -14.73 -0.71 7.38
CA ILE A 301 -14.58 -1.76 6.39
C ILE A 301 -13.29 -1.44 5.66
N ALA A 302 -12.36 -2.39 5.61
CA ALA A 302 -11.10 -2.22 4.93
C ALA A 302 -10.52 -3.58 4.51
N ARG A 303 -9.74 -3.55 3.44
CA ARG A 303 -8.89 -4.68 3.04
C ARG A 303 -7.49 -4.16 2.74
N GLY A 304 -6.50 -4.66 3.48
CA GLY A 304 -5.09 -4.39 3.23
C GLY A 304 -4.46 -5.54 2.47
N ILE A 305 -3.78 -5.23 1.37
CA ILE A 305 -2.87 -6.17 0.73
C ILE A 305 -1.45 -5.67 0.99
N GLU A 306 -0.75 -6.38 1.87
CA GLU A 306 0.43 -5.85 2.53
C GLU A 306 1.65 -6.68 2.13
N PHE A 307 2.50 -6.16 1.26
CA PHE A 307 3.58 -6.93 0.63
C PHE A 307 4.96 -6.43 1.01
N GLY A 308 5.93 -7.35 1.09
CA GLY A 308 7.30 -7.02 1.46
C GLY A 308 8.07 -8.16 2.09
N THR A 309 8.90 -7.82 3.07
CA THR A 309 9.88 -8.73 3.69
C THR A 309 9.32 -9.68 4.75
N SER A 310 8.05 -9.54 5.15
CA SER A 310 7.53 -10.19 6.36
C SER A 310 6.12 -10.77 6.18
N PRO A 311 5.83 -11.96 6.74
CA PRO A 311 4.51 -12.59 6.63
C PRO A 311 3.47 -12.04 7.62
N TYR A 312 3.89 -11.47 8.75
CA TYR A 312 3.01 -11.09 9.87
C TYR A 312 3.28 -9.68 10.37
N ALA A 313 2.20 -8.96 10.72
CA ALA A 313 2.22 -7.68 11.43
C ALA A 313 2.53 -7.87 12.93
N GLU A 314 3.63 -8.54 13.26
CA GLU A 314 3.97 -8.99 14.62
C GLU A 314 5.06 -8.16 15.32
N GLY A 315 5.62 -7.17 14.64
CA GLY A 315 6.72 -6.34 15.11
C GLY A 315 8.09 -6.97 14.85
N LEU A 316 9.13 -6.12 14.89
CA LEU A 316 10.48 -6.49 14.44
C LEU A 316 11.11 -7.60 15.29
N LYS A 317 10.98 -7.52 16.62
CA LYS A 317 11.55 -8.53 17.53
C LYS A 317 10.96 -9.92 17.27
N SER A 318 9.64 -10.00 17.09
CA SER A 318 8.93 -11.25 16.81
C SER A 318 9.35 -11.82 15.45
N ALA A 319 9.44 -10.96 14.43
CA ALA A 319 9.89 -11.35 13.10
C ALA A 319 11.33 -11.88 13.07
N VAL A 320 12.24 -11.27 13.83
CA VAL A 320 13.62 -11.74 13.98
C VAL A 320 13.67 -13.07 14.73
N SER A 321 12.91 -13.19 15.82
CA SER A 321 12.83 -14.43 16.62
C SER A 321 12.27 -15.60 15.80
N ARG A 322 11.31 -15.32 14.91
CA ARG A 322 10.74 -16.29 13.98
C ARG A 322 11.77 -16.78 12.97
N GLY A 323 12.64 -15.90 12.48
CA GLY A 323 13.70 -16.25 11.52
C GLY A 323 13.16 -16.49 10.12
N THR A 324 12.46 -17.61 9.93
CA THR A 324 11.91 -18.05 8.65
C THR A 324 10.50 -18.63 8.81
N LEU A 325 9.72 -18.57 7.74
CA LEU A 325 8.48 -19.33 7.55
C LEU A 325 8.53 -19.95 6.15
N PHE A 326 8.22 -21.24 6.01
CA PHE A 326 8.33 -21.95 4.73
C PHE A 326 9.71 -21.82 4.06
N ASN A 327 10.79 -21.83 4.86
CA ASN A 327 12.18 -21.62 4.43
C ASN A 327 12.45 -20.24 3.80
N THR A 328 11.54 -19.29 4.00
CA THR A 328 11.68 -17.91 3.50
C THR A 328 11.90 -16.98 4.70
N PRO A 329 12.89 -16.07 4.66
CA PRO A 329 13.13 -15.10 5.73
C PRO A 329 11.91 -14.26 6.07
N THR A 330 11.70 -13.93 7.34
CA THR A 330 10.57 -13.12 7.83
C THR A 330 10.95 -11.67 8.15
N PHE A 331 12.19 -11.30 7.87
CA PHE A 331 12.77 -9.97 8.00
C PHE A 331 13.97 -9.87 7.04
N ARG A 332 14.60 -8.69 6.95
CA ARG A 332 15.84 -8.49 6.19
C ARG A 332 16.89 -7.75 7.02
N TRP A 333 18.15 -7.93 6.69
CA TRP A 333 19.24 -7.09 7.20
C TRP A 333 19.51 -5.92 6.26
N ILE A 334 19.85 -4.77 6.84
CA ILE A 334 20.47 -3.64 6.14
C ILE A 334 21.81 -3.33 6.82
N ALA A 335 22.88 -3.33 6.02
CA ALA A 335 24.23 -3.14 6.54
C ALA A 335 24.50 -1.69 6.95
N ALA A 336 25.60 -1.48 7.68
CA ALA A 336 26.14 -0.16 8.00
C ALA A 336 26.20 0.75 6.76
N ARG A 337 25.59 1.94 6.84
CA ARG A 337 25.59 2.93 5.73
C ARG A 337 25.02 2.43 4.40
N GLN A 338 24.39 1.26 4.38
CA GLN A 338 23.88 0.68 3.15
C GLN A 338 22.60 1.40 2.72
N THR A 339 22.46 1.59 1.41
CA THR A 339 21.19 1.95 0.80
C THR A 339 20.62 0.76 0.03
N LEU A 340 19.42 0.30 0.42
CA LEU A 340 18.66 -0.73 -0.28
C LEU A 340 17.57 -0.08 -1.15
N ARG A 341 17.13 -0.79 -2.19
CA ARG A 341 16.13 -0.30 -3.16
C ARG A 341 15.09 -1.36 -3.48
N THR A 342 13.88 -0.91 -3.77
CA THR A 342 12.81 -1.71 -4.35
C THR A 342 11.91 -0.80 -5.20
N GLU A 343 10.96 -1.41 -5.89
CA GLU A 343 9.91 -0.69 -6.60
C GLU A 343 8.59 -1.44 -6.53
N PHE A 344 7.53 -0.77 -6.95
CA PHE A 344 6.26 -1.40 -7.31
C PHE A 344 5.56 -0.55 -8.39
N ILE A 345 4.65 -1.19 -9.12
CA ILE A 345 3.79 -0.54 -10.11
C ILE A 345 2.36 -0.69 -9.63
N VAL A 346 1.59 0.39 -9.67
CA VAL A 346 0.14 0.39 -9.51
C VAL A 346 -0.48 0.61 -10.88
N PHE A 347 -1.43 -0.22 -11.29
CA PHE A 347 -2.12 -0.09 -12.57
C PHE A 347 -3.63 -0.17 -12.41
N MET A 348 -4.34 0.44 -13.35
CA MET A 348 -5.80 0.41 -13.43
C MET A 348 -6.21 -0.26 -14.75
N SER A 349 -7.26 -1.06 -14.72
CA SER A 349 -7.83 -1.69 -15.92
C SER A 349 -9.35 -1.73 -15.82
N GLU A 350 -10.06 -1.58 -16.93
CA GLU A 350 -11.51 -1.81 -16.98
C GLU A 350 -11.86 -3.29 -17.22
N LYS A 351 -10.85 -4.15 -17.39
CA LYS A 351 -11.01 -5.59 -17.62
C LYS A 351 -10.73 -6.38 -16.34
N HIS A 352 -11.34 -7.54 -16.22
CA HIS A 352 -10.96 -8.53 -15.21
C HIS A 352 -9.59 -9.11 -15.58
N VAL A 353 -8.62 -8.92 -14.68
CA VAL A 353 -7.25 -9.39 -14.84
C VAL A 353 -7.10 -10.72 -14.09
N ARG A 354 -6.54 -11.72 -14.76
CA ARG A 354 -6.17 -13.01 -14.15
C ARG A 354 -4.70 -13.09 -13.80
N ASN A 355 -3.86 -12.39 -14.56
CA ASN A 355 -2.42 -12.39 -14.41
C ASN A 355 -1.88 -11.05 -14.91
N ALA A 356 -0.83 -10.57 -14.27
CA ALA A 356 -0.13 -9.36 -14.67
C ALA A 356 1.38 -9.57 -14.58
N GLN A 357 2.13 -8.93 -15.47
CA GLN A 357 3.59 -8.95 -15.52
C GLN A 357 4.12 -7.56 -15.85
N TRP A 358 5.33 -7.28 -15.37
CA TRP A 358 6.14 -6.14 -15.79
C TRP A 358 7.17 -6.63 -16.78
N VAL A 359 7.07 -6.19 -18.05
CA VAL A 359 7.95 -6.64 -19.13
C VAL A 359 8.31 -5.45 -20.00
N ASN A 360 9.60 -5.21 -20.24
CA ASN A 360 10.08 -4.12 -21.10
C ASN A 360 9.46 -2.75 -20.78
N GLN A 361 9.37 -2.43 -19.47
CA GLN A 361 8.75 -1.20 -18.96
C GLN A 361 7.26 -1.03 -19.31
N GLN A 362 6.55 -2.13 -19.49
CA GLN A 362 5.12 -2.17 -19.76
C GLN A 362 4.41 -3.13 -18.81
N VAL A 363 3.17 -2.81 -18.49
CA VAL A 363 2.27 -3.75 -17.80
C VAL A 363 1.60 -4.62 -18.85
N VAL A 364 1.81 -5.94 -18.75
CA VAL A 364 1.16 -6.94 -19.60
C VAL A 364 0.17 -7.71 -18.76
N ILE A 365 -1.09 -7.76 -19.18
CA ILE A 365 -2.19 -8.45 -18.47
C ILE A 365 -2.76 -9.59 -19.30
N ASP A 366 -3.18 -10.65 -18.62
CA ASP A 366 -4.04 -11.68 -19.19
C ASP A 366 -5.45 -11.52 -18.62
N THR A 367 -6.48 -11.47 -19.48
CA THR A 367 -7.86 -11.16 -19.06
C THR A 367 -8.82 -12.33 -19.22
N ASP A 368 -9.89 -12.32 -18.42
CA ASP A 368 -11.29 -12.58 -18.85
C ASP A 368 -11.48 -12.89 -20.36
N PRO A 369 -12.05 -14.02 -20.89
CA PRO A 369 -12.31 -14.10 -22.33
C PRO A 369 -13.30 -13.04 -22.78
#